data_AF-A0AAD2RCW1-F1
#
_entry.id   AF-A0AAD2RCW1-F1
#
_cell.length_a   1.000
_cell.length_b   1.000
_cell.length_c   1.000
_cell.angle_alpha   90.00
_cell.angle_beta   90.00
_cell.angle_gamma   90.00
#
_symmetry.space_group_name_H-M   'P 1'
#
loop_
_entity.id
_entity.type
_entity.pdbx_description
1 polymer ?
#
loop_
_entity_poly.entity_id
_entity_poly.type
_entity_poly.pdbx_seq_one_letter_code
_entity_poly.pdbx_strand_id
1 'polypeptide(L)'
;GTYKMGLNGLGSLNTLFDFSIQNPYLADFGFGFMACLMAGMAGLIATSSSLFFLNKKFAYPAAFFIWFLMILPNNSIMFIFQPFTEYGFEIILPIFLVFSLIVLIIVGVLYLYEVKYVKE
;
A
#
# COMPACT_ATOMS: atom_id res chain seq x y z
N GLY A 1 3.17 -8.50 -16.13
CA GLY A 1 1.89 -8.20 -16.78
C GLY A 1 1.12 -9.49 -16.90
N THR A 2 0.05 -9.64 -16.13
CA THR A 2 -0.77 -10.86 -16.02
C THR A 2 -2.06 -10.78 -16.83
N TYR A 3 -2.12 -9.91 -17.84
CA TYR A 3 -3.27 -9.85 -18.74
C TYR A 3 -3.42 -11.20 -19.47
N LYS A 4 -4.29 -12.06 -18.96
CA LYS A 4 -4.60 -13.37 -19.56
C LYS A 4 -5.55 -13.25 -20.76
N MET A 5 -6.18 -12.08 -20.95
CA MET A 5 -7.09 -11.81 -22.06
C MET A 5 -6.58 -10.63 -22.89
N GLY A 6 -6.49 -10.81 -24.20
CA GLY A 6 -6.14 -9.74 -25.14
C GLY A 6 -7.26 -8.70 -25.29
N LEU A 7 -6.93 -7.54 -25.87
CA LEU A 7 -7.83 -6.38 -26.07
C LEU A 7 -9.22 -6.74 -26.66
N ASN A 8 -9.31 -7.83 -27.43
CA ASN A 8 -10.54 -8.24 -28.11
C ASN A 8 -11.49 -9.08 -27.24
N GLY A 9 -11.13 -9.39 -25.99
CA GLY A 9 -11.92 -10.20 -25.04
C GLY A 9 -12.38 -9.45 -23.79
N LEU A 10 -12.28 -8.12 -23.79
CA LEU A 10 -12.71 -7.23 -22.71
C LEU A 10 -14.25 -7.16 -22.62
N GLY A 11 -14.88 -8.28 -22.25
CA GLY A 11 -16.21 -8.23 -21.64
C GLY A 11 -16.14 -7.61 -20.24
N SER A 12 -17.29 -7.54 -19.55
CA SER A 12 -17.38 -7.14 -18.15
C SER A 12 -16.53 -8.07 -17.29
N LEU A 13 -15.32 -7.65 -16.89
CA LEU A 13 -14.43 -8.43 -16.03
C LEU A 13 -14.92 -8.35 -14.58
N ASN A 14 -15.08 -7.12 -14.09
CA ASN A 14 -15.44 -6.78 -12.72
C ASN A 14 -16.10 -5.39 -12.72
N THR A 15 -16.97 -5.13 -11.74
CA THR A 15 -17.69 -3.84 -11.64
C THR A 15 -16.76 -2.63 -11.55
N LEU A 16 -15.61 -2.78 -10.88
CA LEU A 16 -14.58 -1.75 -10.79
C LEU A 16 -13.89 -1.49 -12.14
N PHE A 17 -13.64 -2.55 -12.91
CA PHE A 17 -13.02 -2.43 -14.22
C PHE A 17 -13.97 -1.72 -15.20
N ASP A 18 -15.24 -2.13 -15.23
CA ASP A 18 -16.26 -1.52 -16.08
C ASP A 18 -16.49 -0.05 -15.73
N PHE A 19 -16.55 0.26 -14.43
CA PHE A 19 -16.62 1.63 -13.95
C PHE A 19 -15.40 2.44 -14.40
N SER A 20 -14.20 1.85 -14.33
CA SER A 20 -12.97 2.53 -14.70
C SER A 20 -12.94 2.86 -16.20
N ILE A 21 -13.38 1.94 -17.05
CA ILE A 21 -13.48 2.18 -18.50
C ILE A 21 -14.56 3.21 -18.84
N GLN A 22 -15.70 3.21 -18.14
CA GLN A 22 -16.76 4.19 -18.35
C GLN A 22 -16.36 5.60 -17.89
N ASN A 23 -15.55 5.71 -16.84
CA ASN A 23 -15.15 6.97 -16.23
C ASN A 23 -13.63 7.04 -15.97
N PRO A 24 -12.80 7.14 -17.03
CA PRO A 24 -11.35 7.01 -16.91
C PRO A 24 -10.70 8.06 -16.00
N TYR A 25 -11.11 9.32 -16.10
CA TYR A 25 -10.56 10.39 -15.26
C TYR A 25 -10.89 10.22 -13.77
N LEU A 26 -12.08 9.69 -13.45
CA LEU A 26 -12.48 9.39 -12.07
C LEU A 26 -11.71 8.21 -11.51
N ALA A 27 -11.44 7.19 -12.35
CA ALA A 27 -10.60 6.06 -11.97
C ALA A 27 -9.18 6.52 -11.66
N ASP A 28 -8.54 7.27 -12.55
CA ASP A 28 -7.19 7.79 -12.33
C ASP A 28 -7.10 8.65 -11.06
N PHE A 29 -8.10 9.50 -10.82
CA PHE A 29 -8.18 10.30 -9.60
C PHE A 29 -8.33 9.42 -8.35
N GLY A 30 -9.21 8.42 -8.38
CA GLY A 30 -9.45 7.51 -7.26
C GLY A 30 -8.22 6.67 -6.91
N PHE A 31 -7.61 6.03 -7.90
CA PHE A 31 -6.38 5.26 -7.72
C PHE A 31 -5.19 6.16 -7.34
N GLY A 32 -5.11 7.37 -7.89
CA GLY A 32 -4.12 8.38 -7.49
C GLY A 32 -4.26 8.82 -6.04
N PHE A 33 -5.49 9.06 -5.57
CA PHE A 33 -5.77 9.37 -4.17
C PHE A 33 -5.36 8.22 -3.24
N MET A 34 -5.69 6.98 -3.62
CA MET A 34 -5.26 5.80 -2.88
C MET A 34 -3.73 5.70 -2.84
N ALA A 35 -3.04 5.90 -3.97
CA ALA A 35 -1.59 5.91 -4.02
C ALA A 35 -0.98 6.95 -3.07
N CYS A 36 -1.56 8.16 -2.98
CA CYS A 36 -1.14 9.18 -2.03
C CYS A 36 -1.30 8.73 -0.57
N LEU A 37 -2.42 8.08 -0.22
CA LEU A 37 -2.62 7.53 1.13
C LEU A 37 -1.56 6.47 1.46
N MET A 38 -1.27 5.56 0.53
CA MET A 38 -0.27 4.50 0.71
C MET A 38 1.14 5.09 0.84
N ALA A 39 1.47 6.12 0.06
CA ALA A 39 2.73 6.84 0.18
C ALA A 39 2.85 7.55 1.54
N GLY A 40 1.77 8.16 2.04
CA GLY A 40 1.73 8.75 3.38
C GLY A 40 1.99 7.71 4.48
N MET A 41 1.39 6.53 4.38
CA MET A 41 1.64 5.41 5.32
C MET A 41 3.07 4.89 5.27
N ALA A 42 3.66 4.78 4.08
CA ALA A 42 5.09 4.47 3.94
C ALA A 42 5.97 5.56 4.59
N GLY A 43 5.58 6.83 4.44
CA GLY A 43 6.20 7.95 5.14
C GLY A 43 6.12 7.82 6.66
N LEU A 44 4.98 7.42 7.21
CA LEU A 44 4.82 7.16 8.65
C LEU A 44 5.78 6.08 9.16
N ILE A 45 5.95 4.98 8.41
CA ILE A 45 6.95 3.94 8.74
C ILE A 45 8.36 4.52 8.73
N ALA A 46 8.72 5.29 7.70
CA ALA A 46 10.04 5.89 7.60
C ALA A 46 10.32 6.89 8.73
N THR A 47 9.37 7.76 9.04
CA THR A 47 9.48 8.74 10.13
C THR A 47 9.60 8.05 11.49
N SER A 48 8.71 7.09 11.80
CA SER A 48 8.77 6.33 13.06
C SER A 48 10.07 5.54 13.21
N SER A 49 10.54 4.89 12.13
CA SER A 49 11.86 4.23 12.13
C SER A 49 13.00 5.21 12.39
N SER A 50 12.91 6.42 11.86
CA SER A 50 13.93 7.46 12.06
C SER A 50 13.98 8.01 13.49
N LEU A 51 12.88 7.93 14.24
CA LEU A 51 12.82 8.28 15.65
C LEU A 51 13.37 7.13 16.52
N PHE A 52 13.03 5.90 16.16
CA PHE A 52 13.49 4.70 16.88
C PHE A 52 15.00 4.47 16.80
N PHE A 53 15.62 4.59 15.63
CA PHE A 53 17.06 4.34 15.48
C PHE A 53 17.90 5.56 15.86
N LEU A 54 18.65 5.46 16.97
CA LEU A 54 19.68 6.42 17.37
C LEU A 54 20.69 6.71 16.24
N ASN A 55 21.12 5.66 15.53
CA ASN A 55 21.97 5.79 14.36
C ASN A 55 21.13 5.78 13.07
N LYS A 56 20.95 6.98 12.48
CA LYS A 56 20.12 7.22 11.29
C LYS A 56 20.49 6.35 10.07
N LYS A 57 21.70 5.77 10.03
CA LYS A 57 22.15 4.86 8.95
C LYS A 57 21.25 3.63 8.80
N PHE A 58 20.58 3.19 9.88
CA PHE A 58 19.72 2.00 9.86
C PHE A 58 18.24 2.32 9.61
N ALA A 59 17.83 3.58 9.74
CA ALA A 59 16.42 3.98 9.59
C ALA A 59 15.90 3.76 8.15
N TYR A 60 16.68 4.20 7.15
CA TYR A 60 16.32 4.01 5.74
C TYR A 60 16.22 2.53 5.33
N PRO A 61 17.24 1.68 5.55
CA PRO A 61 17.14 0.28 5.17
C PRO A 61 16.01 -0.44 5.92
N ALA A 62 15.76 -0.15 7.19
CA ALA A 62 14.64 -0.73 7.93
C ALA A 62 13.28 -0.39 7.29
N ALA A 63 13.04 0.89 6.99
CA ALA A 63 11.80 1.32 6.34
C ALA A 63 11.64 0.71 4.94
N PHE A 64 12.72 0.65 4.17
CA PHE A 64 12.74 -0.02 2.87
C PHE A 64 12.39 -1.50 2.98
N PHE A 65 12.99 -2.24 3.92
CA PHE A 65 12.72 -3.66 4.11
C PHE A 65 11.27 -3.92 4.52
N ILE A 66 10.71 -3.09 5.42
CA ILE A 66 9.29 -3.20 5.80
C ILE A 66 8.39 -3.05 4.58
N TRP A 67 8.61 -2.02 3.77
CA TRP A 67 7.84 -1.80 2.54
C TRP A 67 8.05 -2.91 1.51
N PHE A 68 9.29 -3.36 1.32
CA PHE A 68 9.63 -4.41 0.37
C PHE A 68 8.96 -5.75 0.73
N LEU A 69 8.93 -6.10 2.02
CA LEU A 69 8.23 -7.30 2.50
C LEU A 69 6.73 -7.26 2.21
N MET A 70 6.12 -6.07 2.11
CA MET A 70 4.71 -5.90 1.76
C MET A 70 4.43 -6.09 0.26
N ILE A 71 5.46 -6.11 -0.59
CA ILE A 71 5.32 -6.31 -2.04
C ILE A 71 5.42 -7.79 -2.43
N LEU A 72 6.18 -8.59 -1.69
CA LEU A 72 6.47 -9.99 -1.99
C LEU A 72 5.25 -10.93 -2.06
N PRO A 73 4.18 -10.76 -1.25
CA PRO A 73 3.02 -11.64 -1.32
C PRO A 73 2.35 -11.60 -2.71
N ASN A 74 1.72 -12.71 -3.11
CA ASN A 74 0.96 -12.78 -4.37
C ASN A 74 -0.14 -11.71 -4.44
N ASN A 75 -0.77 -11.38 -3.31
CA ASN A 75 -1.68 -10.24 -3.17
C ASN A 75 -0.87 -8.99 -2.80
N SER A 76 -0.07 -8.55 -3.75
CA SER A 76 0.88 -7.46 -3.54
C SER A 76 0.16 -6.12 -3.37
N ILE A 77 0.70 -5.26 -2.52
CA ILE A 77 0.31 -3.85 -2.40
C ILE A 77 0.31 -3.12 -3.75
N MET A 78 1.11 -3.59 -4.71
CA MET A 78 1.22 -3.04 -6.07
C MET A 78 -0.14 -2.97 -6.79
N PHE A 79 -1.09 -3.84 -6.46
CA PHE A 79 -2.42 -3.84 -7.08
C PHE A 79 -3.26 -2.61 -6.72
N ILE A 80 -2.97 -1.96 -5.60
CA ILE A 80 -3.65 -0.71 -5.19
C ILE A 80 -3.19 0.48 -6.04
N PHE A 81 -1.98 0.42 -6.60
CA PHE A 81 -1.41 1.50 -7.40
C PHE A 81 -1.79 1.45 -8.89
N GLN A 82 -2.39 0.34 -9.34
CA GLN A 82 -2.66 0.11 -10.75
C GLN A 82 -4.10 0.53 -11.12
N PRO A 83 -4.30 1.61 -11.90
CA PRO A 83 -5.61 1.91 -12.48
C PRO A 83 -5.97 0.89 -13.58
N PHE A 84 -7.26 0.77 -13.91
CA PHE A 84 -7.78 -0.20 -14.90
C PHE A 84 -7.33 -1.63 -14.62
N THR A 85 -7.30 -1.98 -13.33
CA THR A 85 -6.88 -3.30 -12.87
C THR A 85 -7.94 -4.35 -13.15
N GLU A 86 -7.48 -5.56 -13.44
CA GLU A 86 -8.33 -6.74 -13.61
C GLU A 86 -8.94 -7.23 -12.29
N TYR A 87 -8.40 -6.76 -11.15
CA TYR A 87 -8.84 -7.14 -9.81
C TYR A 87 -10.04 -6.29 -9.34
N GLY A 88 -11.06 -6.92 -8.76
CA GLY A 88 -12.18 -6.22 -8.17
C GLY A 88 -11.91 -5.77 -6.72
N PHE A 89 -12.94 -5.14 -6.13
CA PHE A 89 -12.87 -4.65 -4.75
C PHE A 89 -12.63 -5.76 -3.73
N GLU A 90 -13.07 -6.97 -4.02
CA GLU A 90 -12.87 -8.17 -3.20
C GLU A 90 -11.40 -8.54 -2.99
N ILE A 91 -10.50 -8.10 -3.89
CA ILE A 91 -9.05 -8.28 -3.75
C ILE A 91 -8.39 -7.00 -3.24
N ILE A 92 -8.72 -5.85 -3.83
CA ILE A 92 -8.06 -4.57 -3.53
C ILE A 92 -8.34 -4.11 -2.08
N LEU A 93 -9.59 -4.21 -1.63
CA LEU A 93 -9.98 -3.70 -0.31
C LEU A 93 -9.31 -4.49 0.83
N PRO A 94 -9.25 -5.84 0.82
CA PRO A 94 -8.49 -6.58 1.82
C PRO A 94 -7.00 -6.24 1.83
N ILE A 95 -6.36 -6.07 0.67
CA ILE A 95 -4.94 -5.68 0.60
C ILE A 95 -4.72 -4.33 1.30
N PHE A 96 -5.60 -3.36 1.02
CA PHE A 96 -5.53 -2.04 1.63
C PHE A 96 -5.68 -2.10 3.15
N LEU A 97 -6.66 -2.86 3.64
CA LEU A 97 -6.93 -3.00 5.08
C LEU A 97 -5.79 -3.70 5.81
N VAL A 98 -5.27 -4.80 5.24
CA VAL A 98 -4.15 -5.54 5.83
C VAL A 98 -2.90 -4.67 5.89
N PHE A 99 -2.57 -3.96 4.81
CA PHE A 99 -1.43 -3.04 4.80
C PHE A 99 -1.58 -1.95 5.85
N SER A 100 -2.74 -1.29 5.88
CA SER A 100 -3.03 -0.22 6.85
C SER A 100 -2.89 -0.72 8.29
N LEU A 101 -3.40 -1.91 8.58
CA LEU A 101 -3.30 -2.54 9.89
C LEU A 101 -1.84 -2.83 10.27
N ILE A 102 -1.04 -3.38 9.34
CA ILE A 102 0.38 -3.66 9.60
C ILE A 102 1.14 -2.36 9.89
N VAL A 103 0.91 -1.30 9.10
CA VAL A 103 1.52 0.02 9.32
C VAL A 103 1.19 0.54 10.72
N LEU A 104 -0.09 0.51 11.10
CA LEU A 104 -0.55 0.99 12.41
C LEU A 104 0.06 0.18 13.57
N ILE A 105 0.18 -1.14 13.43
CA ILE A 105 0.84 -1.99 14.43
C ILE A 105 2.31 -1.61 14.57
N ILE A 106 3.04 -1.48 13.46
CA ILE A 106 4.47 -1.14 13.48
C ILE A 106 4.68 0.23 14.15
N VAL A 107 3.94 1.24 13.71
CA VAL A 107 4.04 2.60 14.28
C VAL A 107 3.65 2.60 15.75
N GLY A 108 2.58 1.88 16.13
CA GLY A 108 2.14 1.77 17.52
C GLY A 108 3.17 1.10 18.43
N VAL A 109 3.79 0.01 17.98
CA VAL A 109 4.86 -0.68 18.72
C VAL A 109 6.09 0.22 18.87
N LEU A 110 6.53 0.88 17.79
CA LEU A 110 7.67 1.80 17.83
C LEU A 110 7.42 2.97 18.79
N TYR A 111 6.22 3.56 18.76
CA TYR A 111 5.83 4.64 19.66
C TYR A 111 5.81 4.19 21.14
N LEU A 112 5.20 3.04 21.44
CA LEU A 112 5.17 2.51 22.81
C LEU A 112 6.58 2.22 23.36
N TYR A 113 7.48 1.74 22.50
CA TYR A 113 8.88 1.51 22.87
C TYR A 113 9.61 2.82 23.18
N GLU A 114 9.45 3.84 22.32
CA GLU A 114 10.04 5.15 22.52
C GLU A 114 9.58 5.79 23.84
N VAL A 115 8.27 5.78 24.12
CA VAL A 115 7.70 6.31 25.36
C VAL A 115 8.25 5.61 26.61
N LYS A 116 8.54 4.30 26.52
CA LYS A 116 9.13 3.56 27.64
C LYS A 116 10.59 3.97 27.87
N TYR A 117 11.39 4.12 26.81
CA TYR A 117 12.80 4.50 26.92
C TYR A 117 13.00 5.93 27.46
N VAL A 118 12.09 6.86 27.15
CA VAL A 118 12.15 8.24 27.69
C VAL A 118 11.88 8.31 29.20
N LYS A 119 11.22 7.29 29.78
CA LYS A 119 10.90 7.24 31.21
C LYS A 119 11.98 6.58 32.08
N GLU A 120 12.92 5.86 31.46
CA GLU A 120 14.09 5.26 32.14
C GLU A 120 15.29 6.21 32.06
#